data_AF-A0A9X0QAF3-F1
#
_entry.id   AF-A0A9X0QAF3-F1
#
_cell.length_a   1.000
_cell.length_b   1.000
_cell.length_c   1.000
_cell.angle_alpha   90.00
_cell.angle_beta   90.00
_cell.angle_gamma   90.00
#
_symmetry.space_group_name_H-M   'P 1'
#
loop_
_entity.id
_entity.type
_entity.pdbx_description
1 polymer ?
#
loop_
_entity_poly.entity_id
_entity_poly.type
_entity_poly.pdbx_seq_one_letter_code
_entity_poly.pdbx_strand_id
1 'polypeptide(L)'
;MRHDNWKFVFCEQREIGGYKVWSNPFVCTRLPLIENLRMDPYEKAPLISDQYDDWQVHNVYLAIQGQISAQEFVESFKTYPPSQAPASFTIDPESFVNMAPKPKQ
;
A
#
# COMPACT_ATOMS: atom_id res chain seq x y z
N MET A 1 -5.42 3.94 -0.91
CA MET A 1 -6.23 4.60 -1.95
C MET A 1 -7.56 5.01 -1.32
N ARG A 2 -8.03 6.24 -1.57
CA ARG A 2 -9.31 6.73 -1.06
C ARG A 2 -10.28 6.93 -2.22
N HIS A 3 -11.49 6.40 -2.09
CA HIS A 3 -12.56 6.52 -3.07
C HIS A 3 -13.88 6.74 -2.34
N ASP A 4 -14.46 7.93 -2.50
CA ASP A 4 -15.63 8.38 -1.75
C ASP A 4 -15.48 8.18 -0.23
N ASN A 5 -16.38 7.39 0.36
CA ASN A 5 -16.38 7.03 1.78
C ASN A 5 -15.38 5.92 2.11
N TRP A 6 -14.84 5.22 1.11
CA TRP A 6 -13.99 4.05 1.30
C TRP A 6 -12.51 4.40 1.26
N LYS A 7 -11.74 3.74 2.13
CA LYS A 7 -10.29 3.75 2.11
C LYS A 7 -9.80 2.30 2.03
N PHE A 8 -8.95 2.06 1.05
CA PHE A 8 -8.28 0.79 0.82
C PHE A 8 -6.80 0.92 1.20
N VAL A 9 -6.32 0.05 2.07
CA VAL A 9 -4.92 0.02 2.53
C VAL A 9 -4.28 -1.29 2.08
N PHE A 10 -3.37 -1.20 1.11
CA PHE A 10 -2.65 -2.36 0.56
C PHE A 10 -1.38 -2.70 1.34
N CYS A 11 -0.75 -1.68 1.93
CA CYS A 11 0.37 -1.86 2.84
C CYS A 11 0.16 -0.93 4.04
N GLU A 12 0.29 -1.48 5.24
CA GLU A 12 0.03 -0.76 6.49
C GLU A 12 1.32 -0.54 7.28
N GLN A 13 1.34 0.50 8.09
CA GLN A 13 2.39 0.69 9.08
C GLN A 13 1.94 0.00 10.37
N ARG A 14 2.67 -1.05 10.78
CA ARG A 14 2.37 -1.82 12.00
C ARG A 14 2.88 -1.15 13.28
N GLU A 15 3.88 -0.27 13.15
CA GLU A 15 4.44 0.43 14.30
C GLU A 15 3.55 1.58 14.78
N ILE A 16 3.33 1.65 16.09
CA ILE A 16 2.45 2.64 16.70
C ILE A 16 3.28 3.88 17.09
N GLY A 17 3.22 4.90 16.23
CA GLY A 17 3.72 6.25 16.51
C GLY A 17 5.23 6.40 16.67
N GLY A 18 5.66 7.65 16.88
CA GLY A 18 7.05 8.01 17.13
C GLY A 18 8.00 7.71 15.96
N TYR A 19 9.28 7.57 16.29
CA TYR A 19 10.34 7.31 15.30
C TYR A 19 10.20 5.96 14.59
N LYS A 20 9.60 4.96 15.24
CA LYS A 20 9.48 3.60 14.68
C LYS A 20 8.66 3.55 13.39
N VAL A 21 7.67 4.42 13.25
CA VAL A 21 6.87 4.60 12.01
C VAL A 21 7.75 4.97 10.83
N TRP A 22 8.84 5.68 11.07
CA TRP A 22 9.76 6.16 10.03
C TRP A 22 10.89 5.18 9.76
N SER A 23 11.34 4.45 10.78
CA SER A 23 12.45 3.51 10.65
C SER A 23 12.04 2.12 10.15
N ASN A 24 10.76 1.77 10.23
CA ASN A 24 10.27 0.43 9.85
C ASN A 24 9.51 0.46 8.53
N PRO A 25 9.68 -0.60 7.70
CA PRO A 25 8.98 -0.69 6.43
C PRO A 25 7.48 -0.89 6.63
N PHE A 26 6.70 -0.49 5.62
CA PHE A 26 5.30 -0.90 5.51
C PHE A 26 5.21 -2.41 5.29
N VAL A 27 4.17 -3.03 5.86
CA VAL A 27 3.85 -4.43 5.66
C VAL A 27 2.73 -4.52 4.63
N CYS A 28 3.02 -5.10 3.47
CA CYS A 28 2.02 -5.31 2.43
C CYS A 28 1.22 -6.58 2.70
N THR A 29 -0.09 -6.41 2.89
CA THR A 29 -1.02 -7.50 3.19
C THR A 29 -1.53 -8.11 1.89
N ARG A 30 -1.91 -9.39 1.93
CA ARG A 30 -2.53 -10.06 0.77
C ARG A 30 -3.96 -9.59 0.53
N LEU A 31 -4.67 -9.31 1.62
CA LEU A 31 -5.99 -8.70 1.60
C LEU A 31 -5.84 -7.23 2.03
N PRO A 32 -6.31 -6.28 1.23
CA PRO A 32 -6.28 -4.88 1.63
C PRO A 32 -7.24 -4.65 2.79
N LEU A 33 -6.86 -3.83 3.77
CA LEU A 33 -7.80 -3.35 4.78
C LEU A 33 -8.79 -2.39 4.10
N ILE A 34 -10.07 -2.51 4.47
CA ILE A 34 -11.18 -1.74 3.89
C ILE A 34 -11.88 -0.99 5.01
N GLU A 35 -11.74 0.33 5.00
CA GLU A 35 -12.33 1.22 5.99
C GLU A 35 -13.38 2.13 5.37
N ASN A 36 -14.49 2.33 6.08
CA ASN A 36 -15.48 3.34 5.70
C ASN A 36 -15.30 4.59 6.57
N LEU A 37 -14.69 5.63 6.02
CA LEU A 37 -14.33 6.84 6.76
C LEU A 37 -15.53 7.72 7.15
N ARG A 38 -16.72 7.45 6.61
CA ARG A 38 -17.96 8.10 7.05
C ARG A 38 -18.51 7.46 8.33
N MET A 39 -18.40 6.14 8.44
CA MET A 39 -18.89 5.37 9.60
C MET A 39 -17.82 5.23 10.70
N ASP A 40 -16.57 5.08 10.29
CA ASP A 40 -15.41 4.99 11.17
C ASP A 40 -14.33 6.01 10.73
N PRO A 41 -14.49 7.29 11.11
CA PRO A 41 -13.54 8.34 10.78
C PRO A 41 -12.13 8.13 11.37
N TYR A 42 -12.00 7.26 12.38
CA TYR A 42 -10.76 7.03 13.11
C TYR A 42 -10.11 5.67 12.82
N GLU A 43 -10.65 4.90 11.88
CA GLU A 43 -10.05 3.65 11.39
C GLU A 43 -9.76 2.65 12.53
N LYS A 44 -10.71 2.51 13.45
CA LYS A 44 -10.62 1.66 14.62
C LYS A 44 -11.08 0.24 14.35
N ALA A 45 -11.92 0.00 13.34
CA ALA A 45 -12.57 -1.29 13.11
C ALA A 45 -11.58 -2.47 13.08
N PRO A 46 -10.41 -2.41 12.40
CA PRO A 46 -9.43 -3.51 12.42
C PRO A 46 -8.80 -3.79 13.78
N LEU A 47 -8.83 -2.82 14.70
CA LEU A 47 -8.17 -2.90 16.00
C LEU A 47 -9.12 -3.38 17.10
N ILE A 48 -10.38 -2.92 17.09
CA ILE A 48 -11.31 -3.10 18.23
C ILE A 48 -12.51 -3.98 17.93
N SER A 49 -12.79 -4.30 16.66
CA SER A 49 -13.98 -5.04 16.29
C SER A 49 -13.72 -6.54 16.32
N ASP A 50 -14.60 -7.28 16.99
CA ASP A 50 -14.56 -8.75 17.01
C ASP A 50 -15.09 -9.38 15.70
N GLN A 51 -15.73 -8.60 14.84
CA GLN A 51 -16.40 -9.08 13.61
C GLN A 51 -15.84 -8.46 12.32
N TYR A 52 -14.73 -7.72 12.39
CA TYR A 52 -14.18 -7.04 11.21
C TYR A 52 -13.79 -8.04 10.12
N ASP A 53 -13.10 -9.12 10.46
CA ASP A 53 -12.63 -10.10 9.48
C ASP A 53 -13.79 -10.83 8.81
N ASP A 54 -14.83 -11.20 9.58
CA ASP A 54 -16.06 -11.80 9.03
C ASP A 54 -16.77 -10.85 8.07
N TRP A 55 -16.91 -9.58 8.47
CA TRP A 55 -17.47 -8.54 7.61
C TRP A 55 -16.62 -8.36 6.33
N GLN A 56 -15.30 -8.34 6.43
CA GLN A 56 -14.40 -8.16 5.30
C GLN A 56 -14.55 -9.30 4.28
N VAL A 57 -14.67 -10.55 4.74
CA VAL A 57 -14.87 -11.72 3.88
C VAL A 57 -16.22 -11.68 3.18
N HIS A 58 -17.30 -11.35 3.90
CA HIS A 58 -18.63 -11.17 3.30
C HIS A 58 -18.67 -10.05 2.26
N ASN A 59 -17.78 -9.07 2.38
CA ASN A 59 -17.69 -7.91 1.50
C ASN A 59 -16.43 -7.91 0.61
N VAL A 60 -15.86 -9.09 0.32
CA VAL A 60 -14.62 -9.21 -0.48
C VAL A 60 -14.70 -8.56 -1.86
N TYR A 61 -15.92 -8.43 -2.42
CA TYR A 61 -16.14 -7.72 -3.68
C TYR A 61 -15.66 -6.25 -3.63
N LEU A 62 -15.67 -5.61 -2.45
CA LEU A 62 -15.12 -4.26 -2.26
C LEU A 62 -13.61 -4.24 -2.50
N ALA A 63 -12.88 -5.29 -2.09
CA ALA A 63 -11.44 -5.38 -2.35
C ALA A 63 -11.14 -5.38 -3.85
N ILE A 64 -11.95 -6.10 -4.63
CA ILE A 64 -11.83 -6.17 -6.10
C ILE A 64 -12.10 -4.80 -6.72
N GLN A 65 -13.15 -4.09 -6.28
CA GLN A 65 -13.43 -2.74 -6.75
C GLN A 65 -12.28 -1.78 -6.42
N GLY A 66 -11.74 -1.85 -5.20
CA GLY A 66 -10.57 -1.08 -4.81
C GLY A 66 -9.34 -1.35 -5.67
N GLN A 67 -9.12 -2.59 -6.09
CA GLN A 67 -8.05 -2.96 -7.02
C GLN A 67 -8.26 -2.37 -8.42
N ILE A 68 -9.47 -2.47 -8.98
CA ILE A 68 -9.80 -1.90 -10.30
C ILE A 68 -9.56 -0.40 -10.30
N SER A 69 -10.07 0.32 -9.30
CA SER A 69 -9.88 1.77 -9.22
C SER A 69 -8.42 2.18 -8.97
N ALA A 70 -7.65 1.36 -8.23
CA ALA A 70 -6.22 1.59 -8.10
C ALA A 70 -5.48 1.39 -9.43
N GLN A 71 -5.89 0.41 -10.23
CA GLN A 71 -5.32 0.16 -11.55
C GLN A 71 -5.63 1.31 -12.53
N GLU A 72 -6.86 1.81 -12.56
CA GLU A 72 -7.23 3.00 -13.35
C GLU A 72 -6.37 4.21 -12.98
N PHE A 73 -6.12 4.42 -11.68
CA PHE A 73 -5.23 5.48 -11.22
C PHE A 73 -3.79 5.28 -11.73
N VAL A 74 -3.24 4.06 -11.66
CA VAL A 74 -1.90 3.75 -12.17
C VAL A 74 -1.82 3.93 -13.68
N GLU A 75 -2.87 3.56 -14.42
CA GLU A 75 -2.94 3.75 -15.87
C GLU A 75 -2.91 5.23 -16.27
N SER A 76 -3.46 6.12 -15.44
CA SER A 76 -3.39 7.57 -15.67
C SER A 76 -1.95 8.10 -15.79
N PHE A 77 -0.97 7.42 -15.20
CA PHE A 77 0.45 7.82 -15.30
C PHE A 77 1.02 7.65 -16.71
N LYS A 78 0.37 6.92 -17.61
CA LYS A 78 0.74 6.90 -19.03
C LYS A 78 0.52 8.27 -19.68
N THR A 79 -0.55 8.96 -19.29
CA THR A 79 -0.92 10.28 -19.82
C THR A 79 -0.30 11.40 -18.98
N TYR A 80 -0.17 11.19 -17.68
CA TYR A 80 0.36 12.14 -16.71
C TYR A 80 1.53 11.52 -15.94
N PRO A 81 2.73 11.43 -16.55
CA PRO A 81 3.87 10.82 -15.90
C PRO A 81 4.27 11.60 -14.63
N PRO A 82 4.73 10.92 -13.57
CA PRO A 82 5.18 11.58 -12.36
C PRO A 82 6.39 12.47 -12.66
N SER A 83 6.32 13.73 -12.22
CA SER A 83 7.38 14.72 -12.46
C SER A 83 8.68 14.45 -11.70
N GLN A 84 8.66 13.54 -10.74
CA GLN A 84 9.82 13.14 -9.93
C GLN A 84 9.97 11.63 -9.95
N ALA A 85 11.22 11.17 -10.07
CA ALA A 85 11.55 9.76 -9.88
C ALA A 85 11.27 9.35 -8.41
N PRO A 86 10.84 8.10 -8.16
CA PRO A 86 10.65 7.61 -6.80
C PRO A 86 11.97 7.69 -6.04
N ALA A 87 11.93 8.27 -4.84
CA ALA A 87 13.10 8.34 -3.97
C ALA A 87 13.49 6.92 -3.54
N SER A 88 14.71 6.51 -3.85
CA SER A 88 15.32 5.27 -3.37
C SER A 88 16.41 5.60 -2.36
N PHE A 89 16.24 5.16 -1.13
CA PHE A 89 17.25 5.26 -0.06
C PHE A 89 17.98 3.93 0.16
N THR A 90 17.68 2.92 -0.66
CA THR A 90 18.30 1.60 -0.59
C THR A 90 19.54 1.55 -1.46
N ILE A 91 20.55 0.85 -0.96
CA ILE A 91 21.68 0.43 -1.78
C ILE A 91 21.17 -0.69 -2.69
N ASP A 92 21.04 -0.42 -3.99
CA ASP A 92 20.57 -1.39 -4.97
C ASP A 92 21.64 -2.49 -5.16
N PRO A 93 21.37 -3.76 -4.82
CA PRO A 93 22.31 -4.85 -5.04
C PRO A 93 22.70 -5.01 -6.53
N GLU A 94 21.78 -4.70 -7.45
CA GLU A 94 22.04 -4.79 -8.88
C GLU A 94 23.00 -3.70 -9.36
N SER A 95 23.00 -2.53 -8.70
CA SER A 95 23.99 -1.48 -8.96
C SER A 95 25.42 -1.97 -8.70
N PHE A 96 25.65 -2.81 -7.67
CA PHE A 96 26.96 -3.40 -7.42
C PHE A 96 27.35 -4.43 -8.47
N VAL A 97 26.41 -5.26 -8.92
CA VAL A 97 26.66 -6.26 -9.96
C VAL A 97 26.98 -5.58 -11.30
N ASN A 98 26.34 -4.45 -11.59
CA ASN A 98 26.60 -3.67 -12.80
C ASN A 98 27.90 -2.85 -12.73
N MET A 99 28.37 -2.50 -11.53
CA MET A 99 29.69 -1.90 -11.29
C MET A 99 30.83 -2.93 -11.25
N ALA A 100 30.52 -4.21 -11.04
CA ALA A 100 31.52 -5.26 -11.11
C ALA A 100 32.05 -5.38 -12.55
N PRO A 101 33.38 -5.43 -12.75
CA PRO A 101 33.94 -5.63 -14.08
C PRO A 101 33.41 -6.94 -14.67
N LYS A 102 32.76 -6.86 -15.83
CA LYS A 102 32.27 -8.05 -16.54
C LYS A 102 33.45 -9.01 -16.78
N PRO A 103 33.28 -10.32 -16.55
CA PRO A 103 34.35 -11.28 -16.82
C PRO A 103 34.75 -11.18 -18.28
N LYS A 104 36.05 -11.02 -18.55
CA LYS A 104 36.60 -11.11 -19.90
C LYS A 104 36.32 -12.52 -20.41
N GLN A 105 35.51 -12.63 -21.47
CA GLN A 105 35.45 -13.83 -22.30
C GLN A 105 36.82 -14.12 -22.92
#